data_AF-A0A1C4U224-F1
#
_entry.id   AF-A0A1C4U224-F1
#
_cell.length_a   1.000
_cell.length_b   1.000
_cell.length_c   1.000
_cell.angle_alpha   90.00
_cell.angle_beta   90.00
_cell.angle_gamma   90.00
#
_symmetry.space_group_name_H-M   'P 1'
#
loop_
_entity.id
_entity.type
_entity.pdbx_description
1 polymer ?
#
loop_
_entity_poly.entity_id
_entity_poly.type
_entity_poly.pdbx_seq_one_letter_code
_entity_poly.pdbx_strand_id
1 'polypeptide(L)'
;MACMLPIEDDALLGIRRSAVYRTAVWLARLANLVLLPVVVWGIVSVAQIAPTLPQPVFMGAWAVGCVTLVPAVVLFYRSGISFGRRGLTWVTDERVGNAVLRDVFWLRR
;
A
#
# COMPACT_ATOMS: atom_id res chain seq x y z
N MET A 1 20.08 -13.32 10.81
CA MET A 1 19.72 -11.92 10.49
C MET A 1 20.18 -11.67 9.06
N ALA A 2 19.29 -11.84 8.08
CA ALA A 2 19.67 -11.67 6.67
C ALA A 2 19.74 -10.16 6.40
N CYS A 3 20.93 -9.66 6.10
CA CYS A 3 21.13 -8.29 5.66
C CYS A 3 20.44 -8.17 4.29
N MET A 4 19.36 -7.40 4.20
CA MET A 4 18.76 -7.05 2.91
C MET A 4 19.80 -6.27 2.12
N LEU A 5 20.29 -6.86 1.02
CA LEU A 5 21.14 -6.12 0.10
C LEU A 5 20.30 -5.00 -0.52
N PRO A 6 20.79 -3.75 -0.52
CA PRO A 6 20.07 -2.63 -1.09
C PRO A 6 19.80 -2.90 -2.57
N ILE A 7 18.56 -2.65 -3.01
CA ILE A 7 18.20 -2.79 -4.43
C ILE A 7 18.89 -1.67 -5.19
N GLU A 8 19.70 -2.05 -6.19
CA GLU A 8 20.35 -1.11 -7.10
C GLU A 8 19.30 -0.37 -7.95
N ASP A 9 19.54 0.91 -8.27
CA ASP A 9 18.53 1.77 -8.90
C ASP A 9 18.05 1.24 -10.26
N ASP A 10 18.93 0.56 -11.00
CA ASP A 10 18.60 -0.11 -12.26
C ASP A 10 17.66 -1.30 -12.08
N ALA A 11 17.83 -2.06 -11.00
CA ALA A 11 16.93 -3.16 -10.65
C ALA A 11 15.55 -2.62 -10.24
N LEU A 12 15.49 -1.50 -9.50
CA LEU A 12 14.25 -0.82 -9.17
C LEU A 12 13.51 -0.35 -10.45
N LEU A 13 14.22 0.24 -11.40
CA LEU A 13 13.65 0.67 -12.69
C LEU A 13 13.11 -0.52 -13.49
N GLY A 14 13.82 -1.66 -13.47
CA GLY A 14 13.36 -2.92 -14.05
C GLY A 14 12.03 -3.38 -13.45
N ILE A 15 11.93 -3.40 -12.11
CA ILE A 15 10.71 -3.77 -11.38
C ILE A 15 9.55 -2.83 -11.76
N ARG A 16 9.79 -1.51 -11.76
CA ARG A 16 8.75 -0.49 -12.06
C ARG A 16 8.24 -0.53 -13.51
N ARG A 17 9.03 -1.07 -14.44
CA ARG A 17 8.61 -1.28 -15.83
C ARG A 17 7.73 -2.51 -16.01
N SER A 18 7.76 -3.46 -15.07
CA SER A 18 6.98 -4.69 -15.16
C SER A 18 5.47 -4.41 -15.13
N ALA A 19 4.70 -5.18 -15.92
CA ALA A 19 3.24 -5.11 -15.88
C ALA A 19 2.70 -5.50 -14.49
N VAL A 20 3.34 -6.47 -13.83
CA VAL A 20 2.98 -6.93 -12.48
C VAL A 20 3.04 -5.80 -11.46
N TYR A 21 4.13 -5.03 -11.45
CA TYR A 21 4.28 -3.87 -10.56
C TYR A 21 3.22 -2.81 -10.83
N ARG A 22 2.96 -2.50 -12.11
CA ARG A 22 1.94 -1.51 -12.49
C ARG A 22 0.55 -1.92 -12.04
N THR A 23 0.19 -3.20 -12.20
CA THR A 23 -1.08 -3.74 -11.71
C THR A 23 -1.17 -3.67 -10.18
N ALA A 24 -0.07 -3.96 -9.48
CA ALA A 24 0.00 -3.81 -8.02
C ALA A 24 -0.26 -2.36 -7.57
N VAL A 25 0.38 -1.39 -8.24
CA VAL A 25 0.15 0.05 -7.99
C VAL A 25 -1.30 0.42 -8.27
N TRP A 26 -1.90 -0.05 -9.35
CA TRP A 26 -3.31 0.21 -9.66
C TRP A 26 -4.26 -0.33 -8.59
N LEU A 27 -4.05 -1.55 -8.11
CA LEU A 27 -4.85 -2.12 -7.03
C LEU A 27 -4.66 -1.39 -5.71
N ALA A 28 -3.42 -1.01 -5.37
CA ALA A 28 -3.15 -0.20 -4.18
C ALA A 28 -3.82 1.18 -4.24
N ARG A 29 -3.88 1.80 -5.44
CA ARG A 29 -4.65 3.03 -5.66
C ARG A 29 -6.14 2.84 -5.44
N LEU A 30 -6.72 1.77 -5.96
CA LEU A 30 -8.13 1.44 -5.74
C LEU A 30 -8.43 1.21 -4.26
N ALA A 31 -7.55 0.49 -3.55
CA ALA A 31 -7.67 0.31 -2.11
C ALA A 31 -7.66 1.67 -1.37
N ASN A 32 -6.76 2.57 -1.75
CA ASN A 32 -6.68 3.90 -1.16
C ASN A 32 -7.92 4.76 -1.44
N LEU A 33 -8.51 4.69 -2.63
CA LEU A 33 -9.74 5.40 -2.95
C LEU A 33 -10.91 4.99 -2.04
N VAL A 34 -10.93 3.72 -1.62
CA VAL A 34 -11.96 3.21 -0.70
C VAL A 34 -11.60 3.50 0.76
N LEU A 35 -10.35 3.26 1.16
CA LEU A 35 -9.94 3.30 2.57
C LEU A 35 -9.63 4.71 3.08
N LEU A 36 -9.03 5.60 2.28
CA LEU A 36 -8.66 6.94 2.74
C LEU A 36 -9.87 7.74 3.23
N PRO A 37 -11.01 7.81 2.50
CA PRO A 37 -12.18 8.53 3.00
C PRO A 37 -12.68 7.96 4.33
N VAL A 38 -12.63 6.65 4.51
CA VAL A 38 -13.08 5.96 5.73
C VAL A 38 -12.15 6.27 6.91
N VAL A 39 -10.84 6.28 6.68
CA VAL A 39 -9.84 6.67 7.69
C VAL A 39 -10.03 8.12 8.09
N VAL A 40 -10.14 9.03 7.12
CA VAL A 40 -10.37 10.46 7.38
C VAL A 40 -11.68 10.66 8.13
N TRP A 41 -12.77 10.01 7.71
CA TRP A 41 -14.06 10.08 8.38
C TRP A 41 -13.97 9.56 9.82
N GLY A 42 -13.25 8.46 10.05
CA GLY A 42 -13.00 7.93 11.39
C GLY A 42 -12.33 8.95 12.30
N ILE A 43 -11.28 9.63 11.82
CA ILE A 43 -10.57 10.68 12.57
C ILE A 43 -11.50 11.85 12.89
N VAL A 44 -12.26 12.33 11.90
CA VAL A 44 -13.21 13.44 12.07
C VAL A 44 -14.34 13.07 13.04
N SER A 45 -14.77 11.81 13.03
CA SER A 45 -15.78 11.28 13.97
C SER A 45 -15.26 11.24 15.40
N VAL A 46 -14.01 10.79 15.59
CA VAL A 46 -13.35 10.80 16.91
C VAL A 46 -13.22 12.22 17.46
N ALA A 47 -12.90 13.18 16.59
CA ALA A 47 -12.86 14.61 16.92
C ALA A 47 -14.24 15.25 17.17
N GLN A 48 -15.33 14.48 17.13
CA GLN A 48 -16.71 14.95 17.32
C GLN A 48 -17.17 16.00 16.28
N ILE A 49 -16.53 16.04 15.11
CA ILE A 49 -16.87 16.98 14.02
C ILE A 49 -17.95 16.38 13.11
N ALA A 50 -18.01 15.04 13.01
CA ALA A 50 -18.97 14.30 12.19
C ALA A 50 -19.54 13.09 12.96
N PRO A 51 -20.74 12.60 12.61
CA PRO A 51 -21.26 11.36 13.19
C PRO A 51 -20.45 10.15 12.72
N THR A 52 -20.40 9.11 13.57
CA THR A 52 -19.77 7.84 13.22
C THR A 52 -20.49 7.16 12.06
N LEU A 53 -19.74 6.49 11.18
CA LEU A 53 -20.33 5.66 10.14
C LEU A 53 -21.09 4.49 10.76
N PRO A 54 -22.22 4.05 10.15
CA PRO A 54 -22.84 2.80 10.52
C PRO A 54 -21.83 1.66 10.43
N GLN A 55 -21.79 0.80 11.46
CA GLN A 55 -20.90 -0.37 11.53
C GLN A 55 -20.84 -1.21 10.24
N PRO A 56 -21.96 -1.54 9.55
CA PRO A 56 -21.89 -2.31 8.31
C PRO A 56 -21.19 -1.56 7.17
N VAL A 57 -21.34 -0.23 7.09
CA VAL A 57 -20.68 0.59 6.08
C VAL A 57 -19.18 0.63 6.33
N PHE A 58 -18.78 0.83 7.59
CA PHE A 58 -17.38 0.80 8.00
C PHE A 58 -16.73 -0.56 7.68
N MET A 59 -17.36 -1.66 8.11
CA MET A 59 -16.85 -3.01 7.84
C MET A 59 -16.82 -3.35 6.35
N GLY A 60 -17.85 -2.95 5.60
CA GLY A 60 -17.90 -3.15 4.15
C GLY A 60 -16.77 -2.44 3.42
N ALA A 61 -16.46 -1.20 3.80
CA ALA A 61 -15.35 -0.46 3.21
C ALA A 61 -13.99 -1.12 3.51
N TRP A 62 -13.79 -1.60 4.74
CA TRP A 62 -12.60 -2.37 5.10
C TRP A 62 -12.49 -3.67 4.30
N ALA A 63 -13.58 -4.41 4.14
CA ALA A 63 -13.59 -5.63 3.35
C ALA A 63 -13.19 -5.37 1.88
N VAL A 64 -13.78 -4.36 1.24
CA VAL A 64 -13.43 -3.96 -0.13
C VAL A 64 -11.97 -3.49 -0.23
N GLY A 65 -11.51 -2.70 0.74
CA GLY A 65 -10.12 -2.28 0.82
C GLY A 65 -9.16 -3.47 0.95
N CYS A 66 -9.47 -4.45 1.80
CA CYS A 66 -8.65 -5.65 1.95
C CYS A 66 -8.63 -6.51 0.68
N VAL A 67 -9.78 -6.68 0.01
CA VAL A 67 -9.88 -7.45 -1.25
C VAL A 67 -9.04 -6.84 -2.36
N THR A 68 -8.83 -5.53 -2.35
CA THR A 68 -7.97 -4.84 -3.33
C THR A 68 -6.52 -4.76 -2.89
N LEU A 69 -6.26 -4.56 -1.59
CA LEU A 69 -4.91 -4.39 -1.03
C LEU A 69 -4.13 -5.71 -0.91
N VAL A 70 -4.78 -6.81 -0.51
CA VAL A 70 -4.09 -8.11 -0.36
C VAL A 70 -3.49 -8.60 -1.70
N PRO A 71 -4.23 -8.61 -2.82
CA PRO A 71 -3.65 -8.95 -4.11
C PRO A 71 -2.56 -7.96 -4.55
N ALA A 72 -2.69 -6.67 -4.23
CA ALA A 72 -1.64 -5.69 -4.52
C ALA A 72 -0.32 -6.06 -3.84
N VAL A 73 -0.36 -6.43 -2.55
CA VAL A 73 0.84 -6.88 -1.79
C VAL A 73 1.45 -8.14 -2.41
N VAL A 74 0.63 -9.11 -2.80
CA VAL A 74 1.11 -10.33 -3.46
C VAL A 74 1.79 -10.01 -4.80
N LEU A 75 1.23 -9.09 -5.59
CA LEU A 75 1.82 -8.67 -6.86
C LEU A 75 3.11 -7.86 -6.67
N PHE A 76 3.18 -7.01 -5.63
CA PHE A 76 4.43 -6.34 -5.27
C PHE A 76 5.54 -7.36 -4.94
N TYR A 77 5.23 -8.38 -4.14
CA TYR A 77 6.18 -9.45 -3.86
C TYR A 77 6.61 -10.20 -5.12
N ARG A 78 5.65 -10.55 -5.99
CA ARG A 78 5.94 -11.22 -7.27
C ARG A 78 6.70 -10.34 -8.27
N SER A 79 6.63 -9.02 -8.14
CA SER A 79 7.38 -8.09 -8.99
C SER A 79 8.86 -8.02 -8.66
N GLY A 80 9.31 -8.66 -7.58
CA GLY A 80 10.70 -8.67 -7.15
C GLY A 80 10.99 -7.74 -5.97
N ILE A 81 9.97 -7.15 -5.34
CA ILE A 81 10.14 -6.38 -4.10
C ILE A 81 10.39 -7.36 -2.96
N SER A 82 11.60 -7.31 -2.41
CA SER A 82 11.93 -8.05 -1.21
C SER A 82 11.26 -7.41 0.00
N PHE A 83 10.57 -8.22 0.80
CA PHE A 83 10.08 -7.85 2.11
C PHE A 83 10.88 -8.63 3.16
N GLY A 84 11.60 -7.90 4.00
CA GLY A 84 12.37 -8.41 5.11
C GLY A 84 11.49 -8.40 6.34
N ARG A 85 11.60 -9.42 7.18
CA ARG A 85 10.87 -9.44 8.44
C ARG A 85 11.67 -8.66 9.50
N ARG A 86 11.14 -7.53 9.96
CA ARG A 86 11.67 -6.77 11.10
C ARG A 86 10.72 -6.94 12.27
N GLY A 87 10.99 -7.93 13.11
CA GLY A 87 10.12 -8.32 14.23
C GLY A 87 8.76 -8.86 13.76
N LEU A 88 7.67 -8.20 14.18
CA LEU A 88 6.30 -8.52 13.77
C LEU A 88 5.89 -7.84 12.45
N THR A 89 6.72 -6.95 11.92
CA THR A 89 6.40 -6.17 10.72
C THR A 89 7.18 -6.64 9.50
N TRP A 90 6.55 -6.56 8.34
CA TRP A 90 7.21 -6.73 7.05
C TRP A 90 7.71 -5.37 6.59
N VAL A 91 9.00 -5.26 6.37
CA VAL A 91 9.69 -4.03 6.01
C VAL A 91 10.40 -4.26 4.68
N THR A 92 10.15 -3.39 3.71
CA THR A 92 10.94 -3.34 2.48
C THR A 92 12.03 -2.28 2.62
N ASP A 93 13.00 -2.27 1.71
CA ASP A 93 14.00 -1.21 1.61
C ASP A 93 13.29 0.16 1.58
N GLU A 94 13.76 1.13 2.38
CA GLU A 94 13.17 2.46 2.49
C GLU A 94 13.05 3.15 1.13
N ARG A 95 14.02 2.95 0.23
CA ARG A 95 13.99 3.51 -1.12
C ARG A 95 12.84 2.94 -1.95
N VAL A 96 12.65 1.62 -1.87
CA VAL A 96 11.57 0.91 -2.55
C VAL A 96 10.23 1.31 -1.97
N GLY A 97 10.13 1.37 -0.64
CA GLY A 97 8.94 1.84 0.07
C GLY A 97 8.54 3.25 -0.35
N ASN A 98 9.50 4.18 -0.38
CA ASN A 98 9.27 5.56 -0.82
C ASN A 98 8.86 5.63 -2.30
N ALA A 99 9.50 4.84 -3.19
CA ALA A 99 9.11 4.79 -4.60
C ALA A 99 7.68 4.26 -4.79
N VAL A 100 7.31 3.18 -4.08
CA VAL A 100 5.96 2.62 -4.09
C VAL A 100 4.95 3.64 -3.54
N LEU A 101 5.23 4.28 -2.41
CA LEU A 101 4.36 5.32 -1.84
C LEU A 101 4.15 6.46 -2.84
N ARG A 102 5.22 6.97 -3.48
CA ARG A 102 5.10 8.02 -4.48
C ARG A 102 4.25 7.59 -5.67
N ASP A 103 4.45 6.36 -6.16
CA ASP A 103 3.69 5.82 -7.28
C ASP A 103 2.22 5.60 -6.91
N VAL A 104 1.93 5.13 -5.69
CA VAL A 104 0.56 4.88 -5.21
C VAL A 104 -0.20 6.19 -4.94
N PHE A 105 0.46 7.21 -4.38
CA PHE A 105 -0.18 8.48 -4.00
C PHE A 105 -0.05 9.59 -5.05
N TRP A 106 0.45 9.29 -6.25
CA TRP A 106 0.72 10.29 -7.31
C TRP A 106 1.60 11.46 -6.84
N LEU A 107 2.47 11.24 -5.85
CA LEU A 107 3.41 12.26 -5.40
C LEU A 107 4.42 12.46 -6.52
N ARG A 108 4.53 13.70 -7.01
CA ARG A 108 5.47 14.04 -8.12
C ARG A 108 6.90 13.67 -7.73
N ARG A 109 7.67 13.24 -8.74
CA ARG A 109 9.10 12.93 -8.65
C ARG A 109 9.92 14.17 -8.32
#